data_AF-A0A2C9LLW8-F1
#
_entry.id   AF-A0A2C9LLW8-F1
#
_cell.length_a   1.000
_cell.length_b   1.000
_cell.length_c   1.000
_cell.angle_alpha   90.00
_cell.angle_beta   90.00
_cell.angle_gamma   90.00
#
_symmetry.space_group_name_H-M   'P 1'
#
loop_
_entity.id
_entity.type
_entity.pdbx_description
1 polymer ?
#
loop_
_entity_poly.entity_id
_entity_poly.type
_entity_poly.pdbx_seq_one_letter_code
_entity_poly.pdbx_strand_id
1 'polypeptide(L)'
;MIKAEMLSHSESPASKEVSQMVANQFKNCLPHSKGESQLHVLAFQGESDKLKQLLILIRAEPNRLNAINQRNRLGCTPLRLAATSGHLDCLNLLLEAGASVDISDVKCQTPLFVAIKNRRYECAEKLLQAGACPEGDSSNSSTPLYVAFMNRDLRCLLVMIQFNHHIE
;
A
#
# COMPACT_ATOMS: atom_id res chain seq x y z
N MET A 1 36.44 -21.77 23.95
CA MET A 1 36.76 -20.39 24.36
C MET A 1 37.43 -19.64 23.21
N ILE A 2 36.69 -19.32 22.14
CA ILE A 2 37.00 -18.26 21.16
C ILE A 2 35.62 -17.76 20.68
N LYS A 3 34.99 -16.82 21.41
CA LYS A 3 34.88 -15.38 21.07
C LYS A 3 34.45 -15.20 19.61
N ALA A 4 33.15 -15.13 19.29
CA ALA A 4 32.33 -13.91 19.34
C ALA A 4 33.07 -12.71 18.72
N GLU A 5 32.93 -12.52 17.40
CA GLU A 5 32.92 -11.24 16.67
C GLU A 5 33.00 -11.50 15.15
N MET A 6 32.61 -10.51 14.36
CA MET A 6 32.66 -10.47 12.88
C MET A 6 31.41 -11.00 12.16
N LEU A 7 30.30 -10.26 12.31
CA LEU A 7 29.52 -9.69 11.19
C LEU A 7 28.47 -8.69 11.72
N SER A 8 28.86 -7.87 12.69
CA SER A 8 28.20 -6.58 12.92
C SER A 8 28.63 -5.66 11.77
N HIS A 9 27.88 -5.65 10.68
CA HIS A 9 27.96 -4.54 9.73
C HIS A 9 27.51 -3.30 10.50
N SER A 10 28.50 -2.55 10.97
CA SER A 10 28.35 -1.25 11.59
C SER A 10 27.66 -0.34 10.58
N GLU A 11 26.35 -0.17 10.73
CA GLU A 11 25.64 0.99 10.19
C GLU A 11 26.47 2.23 10.52
N SER A 12 26.94 2.91 9.47
CA SER A 12 27.73 4.12 9.58
C SER A 12 26.99 5.12 10.49
N PRO A 13 27.69 5.85 11.39
CA PRO A 13 27.05 6.90 12.18
C PRO A 13 26.29 7.92 11.31
N ALA A 14 26.74 8.14 10.07
CA ALA A 14 26.03 8.96 9.08
C ALA A 14 24.73 8.32 8.57
N SER A 15 24.65 6.99 8.41
CA SER A 15 23.39 6.31 8.02
C SER A 15 22.38 6.30 9.17
N LYS A 16 22.86 6.16 10.42
CA LYS A 16 22.03 6.33 11.61
C LYS A 16 21.53 7.76 11.74
N GLU A 17 22.37 8.76 11.56
CA GLU A 17 21.97 10.17 11.62
C GLU A 17 20.99 10.55 10.51
N VAL A 18 21.18 10.08 9.28
CA VAL A 18 20.20 10.30 8.20
C VAL A 18 18.89 9.59 8.52
N SER A 19 18.92 8.33 8.96
CA SER A 19 17.72 7.60 9.42
C SER A 19 17.03 8.29 10.60
N GLN A 20 17.80 8.88 11.53
CA GLN A 20 17.28 9.60 12.70
C GLN A 20 16.74 10.97 12.30
N MET A 21 17.37 11.69 11.37
CA MET A 21 16.98 13.02 10.91
C MET A 21 15.74 12.95 10.04
N VAL A 22 15.65 11.93 9.18
CA VAL A 22 14.44 11.53 8.45
C VAL A 22 13.35 11.11 9.45
N ALA A 23 13.62 10.16 10.35
CA ALA A 23 12.64 9.75 11.37
C ALA A 23 12.19 10.90 12.27
N ASN A 24 13.02 11.91 12.51
CA ASN A 24 12.71 13.11 13.27
C ASN A 24 11.93 14.15 12.44
N GLN A 25 12.26 14.34 11.16
CA GLN A 25 11.46 15.14 10.21
C GLN A 25 10.04 14.58 10.09
N PHE A 26 9.90 13.25 10.03
CA PHE A 26 8.61 12.61 9.92
C PHE A 26 7.96 12.25 11.28
N LYS A 27 8.64 12.41 12.42
CA LYS A 27 8.04 12.33 13.77
C LYS A 27 7.12 13.51 14.06
N ASN A 28 7.36 14.64 13.39
CA ASN A 28 6.65 15.90 13.62
C ASN A 28 5.48 16.15 12.65
N CYS A 29 5.20 15.23 11.71
CA CYS A 29 3.97 15.29 10.93
C CYS A 29 2.79 14.80 11.80
N LEU A 30 1.97 15.77 12.19
CA LEU A 30 0.77 15.74 13.03
C LEU A 30 0.06 14.37 13.15
N PRO A 31 -0.45 14.02 14.36
CA PRO A 31 -1.14 12.77 14.62
C PRO A 31 -2.53 12.82 13.99
N HIS A 32 -2.64 12.51 12.70
CA HIS A 32 -3.94 12.20 12.13
C HIS A 32 -4.27 10.78 12.59
N SER A 33 -5.10 10.70 13.63
CA SER A 33 -5.68 9.49 14.21
C SER A 33 -4.70 8.34 14.55
N LYS A 34 -4.20 8.39 15.79
CA LYS A 34 -3.74 7.26 16.64
C LYS A 34 -3.61 5.90 15.93
N GLY A 35 -2.46 5.63 15.32
CA GLY A 35 -2.09 4.30 14.78
C GLY A 35 -1.67 4.27 13.31
N GLU A 36 -1.69 5.41 12.62
CA GLU A 36 -1.19 5.52 11.24
C GLU A 36 0.34 5.61 11.21
N SER A 37 0.99 4.77 10.40
CA SER A 37 2.42 4.91 10.10
C SER A 37 2.64 6.00 9.05
N GLN A 38 3.86 6.53 8.94
CA GLN A 38 4.19 7.57 7.96
C GLN A 38 3.87 7.14 6.52
N LEU A 39 4.04 5.84 6.19
CA LEU A 39 3.64 5.29 4.90
C LEU A 39 2.14 5.47 4.62
N HIS A 40 1.28 5.34 5.63
CA HIS A 40 -0.16 5.56 5.47
C HIS A 40 -0.47 7.00 5.09
N VAL A 41 0.14 7.96 5.81
CA VAL A 41 -0.09 9.39 5.60
C VAL A 41 0.39 9.81 4.21
N LEU A 42 1.62 9.42 3.83
CA LEU A 42 2.19 9.76 2.52
C LEU A 42 1.41 9.13 1.37
N ALA A 43 0.97 7.87 1.53
CA ALA A 43 0.13 7.19 0.54
C ALA A 43 -1.25 7.85 0.39
N PHE A 44 -1.85 8.32 1.49
CA PHE A 44 -3.13 9.01 1.49
C PHE A 44 -3.05 10.42 0.89
N GLN A 45 -1.96 11.14 1.16
CA GLN A 45 -1.71 12.51 0.69
C GLN A 45 -1.20 12.58 -0.76
N GLY A 46 -0.67 11.48 -1.31
CA GLY A 46 -0.13 11.45 -2.67
C GLY A 46 1.29 11.99 -2.80
N GLU A 47 2.04 12.02 -1.69
CA GLU A 47 3.40 12.54 -1.62
C GLU A 47 4.42 11.50 -2.13
N SER A 48 4.40 11.23 -3.43
CA SER A 48 5.16 10.16 -4.09
C SER A 48 6.68 10.29 -3.88
N ASP A 49 7.24 11.49 -3.94
CA ASP A 49 8.67 11.73 -3.74
C ASP A 49 9.13 11.38 -2.31
N LYS A 50 8.37 11.83 -1.30
CA LYS A 50 8.63 11.50 0.10
C LYS A 50 8.40 10.02 0.38
N LEU A 51 7.37 9.44 -0.23
CA LEU A 51 7.08 8.01 -0.12
C LEU A 51 8.24 7.18 -0.70
N LYS A 52 8.76 7.54 -1.87
CA LYS A 52 9.91 6.89 -2.50
C LYS A 52 11.15 6.95 -1.62
N GLN A 53 11.47 8.11 -1.05
CA GLN A 53 12.59 8.25 -0.12
C GLN A 53 12.42 7.34 1.10
N LEU A 54 11.23 7.33 1.70
CA LEU A 54 10.95 6.48 2.85
C LEU A 54 11.04 4.98 2.53
N LEU A 55 10.58 4.55 1.35
CA LEU A 55 10.67 3.16 0.91
C LEU A 55 12.12 2.71 0.68
N ILE A 56 12.99 3.58 0.15
CA ILE A 56 14.43 3.29 0.00
C ILE A 56 15.07 3.04 1.38
N LEU A 57 14.72 3.86 2.37
CA LEU A 57 15.25 3.70 3.74
C LEU A 57 14.73 2.43 4.41
N ILE A 58 13.44 2.09 4.21
CA ILE A 58 12.88 0.84 4.73
C ILE A 58 13.54 -0.39 4.07
N ARG A 59 13.89 -0.31 2.78
CA ARG A 59 14.64 -1.37 2.09
C ARG A 59 16.08 -1.51 2.60
N ALA A 60 16.71 -0.43 3.06
CA ALA A 60 18.04 -0.48 3.66
C ALA A 60 18.04 -1.16 5.04
N GLU A 61 16.89 -1.21 5.70
CA GLU A 61 16.70 -1.74 7.06
C GLU A 61 15.82 -3.01 7.00
N PRO A 62 16.40 -4.22 6.82
CA PRO A 62 15.62 -5.45 6.55
C PRO A 62 14.59 -5.79 7.63
N ASN A 63 14.80 -5.34 8.87
CA ASN A 63 13.88 -5.53 9.98
C ASN A 63 12.57 -4.71 9.86
N ARG A 64 12.47 -3.77 8.91
CA ARG A 64 11.29 -2.90 8.73
C ARG A 64 10.45 -3.22 7.50
N LEU A 65 10.75 -4.26 6.73
CA LEU A 65 9.99 -4.60 5.51
C LEU A 65 8.50 -4.85 5.79
N ASN A 66 8.17 -5.35 6.99
CA ASN A 66 6.79 -5.53 7.46
C ASN A 66 5.97 -4.22 7.54
N ALA A 67 6.62 -3.05 7.51
CA ALA A 67 5.94 -1.75 7.56
C ALA A 67 5.11 -1.47 6.30
N ILE A 68 5.46 -2.06 5.15
CA ILE A 68 4.76 -1.84 3.86
C ILE A 68 3.33 -2.40 3.89
N ASN A 69 3.16 -3.54 4.56
CA ASN A 69 1.88 -4.23 4.72
C ASN A 69 1.24 -3.98 6.10
N GLN A 70 1.83 -3.07 6.89
CA GLN A 70 1.31 -2.75 8.21
C GLN A 70 -0.09 -2.16 8.09
N ARG A 71 -0.99 -2.66 8.93
CA ARG A 71 -2.36 -2.18 9.01
C ARG A 71 -2.47 -1.09 10.07
N ASN A 72 -3.15 0.01 9.77
CA ASN A 72 -3.56 0.96 10.80
C ASN A 72 -4.72 0.39 11.64
N ARG A 73 -5.24 1.16 12.61
CA ARG A 73 -6.36 0.71 13.48
C ARG A 73 -7.67 0.42 12.73
N LEU A 74 -7.82 0.90 11.50
CA LEU A 74 -8.96 0.61 10.63
C LEU A 74 -8.71 -0.64 9.76
N GLY A 75 -7.57 -1.31 9.94
CA GLY A 75 -7.17 -2.44 9.09
C GLY A 75 -6.65 -2.01 7.71
N CYS A 76 -6.52 -0.72 7.43
CA CYS A 76 -6.08 -0.22 6.14
C CYS A 76 -4.58 -0.36 6.00
N THR A 77 -4.10 -0.76 4.82
CA THR A 77 -2.69 -0.68 4.43
C THR A 77 -2.39 0.63 3.70
N PRO A 78 -1.12 1.04 3.59
CA PRO A 78 -0.72 2.17 2.74
C PRO A 78 -1.21 2.03 1.29
N LEU A 79 -1.12 0.82 0.72
CA LEU A 79 -1.57 0.53 -0.66
C LEU A 79 -3.06 0.81 -0.83
N ARG A 80 -3.89 0.39 0.14
CA ARG A 80 -5.33 0.67 0.15
C ARG A 80 -5.62 2.17 0.22
N LEU A 81 -4.85 2.93 1.00
CA LEU A 81 -5.03 4.38 1.10
C LEU A 81 -4.67 5.09 -0.23
N ALA A 82 -3.57 4.70 -0.87
CA ALA A 82 -3.23 5.19 -2.22
C ALA A 82 -4.33 4.85 -3.24
N ALA A 83 -4.87 3.63 -3.20
CA ALA A 83 -5.98 3.21 -4.05
C ALA A 83 -7.29 3.98 -3.78
N THR A 84 -7.57 4.32 -2.53
CA THR A 84 -8.74 5.11 -2.11
C THR A 84 -8.64 6.54 -2.64
N SER A 85 -7.49 7.19 -2.43
CA SER A 85 -7.24 8.55 -2.89
C SER A 85 -7.06 8.66 -4.40
N GLY A 86 -6.66 7.57 -5.07
CA GLY A 86 -6.40 7.53 -6.51
C GLY A 86 -4.98 7.98 -6.88
N HIS A 87 -4.03 7.87 -5.96
CA HIS A 87 -2.64 8.26 -6.21
C HIS A 87 -1.87 7.12 -6.87
N LEU A 88 -1.91 7.09 -8.21
CA LEU A 88 -1.31 6.03 -9.03
C LEU A 88 0.20 5.89 -8.78
N ASP A 89 0.93 7.00 -8.69
CA ASP A 89 2.39 6.97 -8.46
C ASP A 89 2.73 6.34 -7.11
N CYS A 90 2.01 6.72 -6.05
CA CYS A 90 2.17 6.12 -4.74
C CYS A 90 1.83 4.62 -4.75
N LEU A 91 0.78 4.25 -5.49
CA LEU A 91 0.37 2.86 -5.65
C LEU A 91 1.46 2.04 -6.34
N ASN A 92 2.02 2.52 -7.45
CA ASN A 92 3.12 1.85 -8.17
C ASN A 92 4.36 1.68 -7.28
N LEU A 93 4.76 2.74 -6.57
CA LEU A 93 5.91 2.67 -5.65
C LEU A 93 5.72 1.63 -4.55
N LEU A 94 4.50 1.50 -4.01
CA LEU A 94 4.18 0.49 -2.99
C LEU A 94 4.18 -0.92 -3.57
N LEU A 95 3.64 -1.13 -4.77
CA LEU A 95 3.68 -2.42 -5.47
C LEU A 95 5.13 -2.86 -5.76
N GLU A 96 5.97 -1.95 -6.28
CA GLU A 96 7.40 -2.18 -6.51
C GLU A 96 8.18 -2.49 -5.23
N ALA A 97 7.69 -2.00 -4.09
CA ALA A 97 8.24 -2.29 -2.78
C ALA A 97 7.76 -3.64 -2.18
N GLY A 98 6.84 -4.34 -2.84
CA GLY A 98 6.31 -5.63 -2.39
C GLY A 98 5.07 -5.51 -1.49
N ALA A 99 4.28 -4.46 -1.66
CA ALA A 99 2.98 -4.35 -1.00
C ALA A 99 2.04 -5.47 -1.47
N SER A 100 1.33 -6.08 -0.52
CA SER A 100 0.33 -7.10 -0.82
C SER A 100 -0.98 -6.45 -1.26
N VAL A 101 -1.50 -6.94 -2.39
CA VAL A 101 -2.64 -6.36 -3.11
C VAL A 101 -4.01 -6.75 -2.57
N ASP A 102 -4.08 -7.84 -1.80
CA ASP A 102 -5.35 -8.42 -1.33
C ASP A 102 -5.61 -8.20 0.17
N ILE A 103 -4.79 -7.40 0.85
CA ILE A 103 -5.00 -7.11 2.27
C ILE A 103 -6.25 -6.24 2.45
N SER A 104 -7.32 -6.84 2.97
CA SER A 104 -8.61 -6.20 3.21
C SER A 104 -8.68 -5.47 4.55
N ASP A 105 -9.47 -4.39 4.67
CA ASP A 105 -9.64 -3.66 5.93
C ASP A 105 -10.59 -4.37 6.93
N VAL A 106 -10.96 -3.71 8.04
CA VAL A 106 -11.92 -4.28 9.01
C VAL A 106 -13.34 -4.47 8.45
N LYS A 107 -13.65 -3.90 7.27
CA LYS A 107 -14.91 -4.09 6.53
C LYS A 107 -14.75 -5.15 5.43
N CYS A 108 -13.67 -5.92 5.49
CA CYS A 108 -13.26 -6.88 4.46
C CYS A 108 -13.01 -6.24 3.08
N GLN A 109 -12.86 -4.92 2.95
CA GLN A 109 -12.70 -4.28 1.64
C GLN A 109 -11.24 -4.32 1.18
N THR A 110 -10.99 -4.94 0.02
CA THR A 110 -9.68 -4.96 -0.65
C THR A 110 -9.32 -3.60 -1.27
N PRO A 111 -8.02 -3.32 -1.53
CA PRO A 111 -7.57 -2.16 -2.31
C PRO A 111 -8.30 -2.01 -3.65
N LEU A 112 -8.55 -3.13 -4.35
CA LEU A 112 -9.27 -3.14 -5.63
C LEU A 112 -10.73 -2.69 -5.46
N PHE A 113 -11.42 -3.22 -4.45
CA PHE A 113 -12.80 -2.85 -4.16
C PHE A 113 -12.94 -1.35 -3.92
N VAL A 114 -12.06 -0.75 -3.10
CA VAL A 114 -12.12 0.69 -2.83
C VAL A 114 -11.68 1.55 -4.02
N ALA A 115 -10.76 1.08 -4.86
CA ALA A 115 -10.41 1.78 -6.10
C ALA A 115 -11.64 1.89 -7.02
N ILE A 116 -12.36 0.79 -7.24
CA ILE A 116 -13.57 0.74 -8.07
C ILE A 116 -14.69 1.58 -7.45
N LYS A 117 -14.95 1.42 -6.15
CA LYS A 117 -15.98 2.18 -5.44
C LYS A 117 -15.77 3.69 -5.56
N ASN A 118 -14.52 4.15 -5.50
CA ASN A 118 -14.15 5.56 -5.60
C ASN A 118 -13.82 6.00 -7.05
N ARG A 119 -14.10 5.17 -8.05
CA ARG A 119 -13.89 5.46 -9.48
C ARG A 119 -12.43 5.79 -9.82
N ARG A 120 -11.48 5.11 -9.18
CA ARG A 120 -10.03 5.23 -9.39
C ARG A 120 -9.57 4.17 -10.40
N TYR A 121 -9.89 4.38 -11.66
CA TYR A 121 -9.77 3.37 -12.72
C TYR A 121 -8.32 2.94 -12.98
N GLU A 122 -7.40 3.89 -13.04
CA GLU A 122 -5.97 3.62 -13.25
C GLU A 122 -5.38 2.79 -12.10
N CYS A 123 -5.77 3.09 -10.86
CA CYS A 123 -5.39 2.30 -9.71
C CYS A 123 -5.98 0.89 -9.75
N ALA A 124 -7.25 0.75 -10.15
CA ALA A 124 -7.90 -0.56 -10.27
C ALA A 124 -7.23 -1.43 -11.35
N GLU A 125 -6.90 -0.86 -12.50
CA GLU A 125 -6.17 -1.55 -13.56
C GLU A 125 -4.79 -1.99 -13.06
N LYS A 126 -4.04 -1.12 -12.37
CA LYS A 126 -2.73 -1.50 -11.82
C LYS A 126 -2.82 -2.59 -10.76
N LEU A 127 -3.84 -2.56 -9.91
CA LEU A 127 -4.06 -3.62 -8.92
C LEU A 127 -4.38 -4.96 -9.59
N LEU A 128 -5.20 -4.97 -10.64
CA LEU A 128 -5.49 -6.19 -11.43
C LEU A 128 -4.25 -6.71 -12.16
N GLN A 129 -3.44 -5.83 -12.77
CA GLN A 129 -2.14 -6.19 -13.36
C GLN A 129 -1.17 -6.78 -12.32
N ALA A 130 -1.26 -6.32 -11.06
CA ALA A 130 -0.47 -6.83 -9.95
C ALA A 130 -1.05 -8.12 -9.32
N GLY A 131 -2.10 -8.70 -9.91
CA GLY A 131 -2.70 -9.97 -9.48
C GLY A 131 -3.74 -9.84 -8.37
N ALA A 132 -4.32 -8.66 -8.15
CA ALA A 132 -5.41 -8.50 -7.19
C ALA A 132 -6.62 -9.36 -7.59
N CYS A 133 -7.22 -10.03 -6.61
CA CYS A 133 -8.37 -10.89 -6.88
C CYS A 133 -9.62 -10.06 -7.24
N PRO A 134 -10.21 -10.24 -8.45
CA PRO A 134 -11.41 -9.49 -8.86
C PRO A 134 -12.65 -9.85 -8.04
N GLU A 135 -12.67 -11.04 -7.44
CA GLU A 135 -13.70 -11.52 -6.51
C GLU A 135 -13.42 -11.13 -5.05
N GLY A 136 -12.41 -10.27 -4.83
CA GLY A 136 -11.96 -9.84 -3.51
C GLY A 136 -13.15 -9.43 -2.62
N ASP A 137 -13.25 -10.14 -1.49
CA ASP A 137 -14.47 -10.21 -0.70
C ASP A 137 -14.97 -8.83 -0.26
N SER A 138 -16.28 -8.69 -0.16
CA SER A 138 -16.92 -7.61 0.59
C SER A 138 -18.01 -8.29 1.38
N SER A 139 -17.88 -8.22 2.71
CA SER A 139 -18.72 -8.87 3.73
C SER A 139 -20.24 -8.67 3.60
N ASN A 140 -20.71 -7.95 2.59
CA ASN A 140 -22.11 -7.72 2.23
C ASN A 140 -22.48 -8.24 0.83
N SER A 141 -21.94 -9.40 0.42
CA SER A 141 -22.23 -10.08 -0.88
C SER A 141 -22.08 -9.20 -2.13
N SER A 142 -21.30 -8.11 -2.03
CA SER A 142 -21.15 -7.12 -3.09
C SER A 142 -19.75 -7.25 -3.68
N THR A 143 -19.61 -8.03 -4.75
CA THR A 143 -18.32 -8.14 -5.44
C THR A 143 -17.92 -6.78 -6.03
N PRO A 144 -16.61 -6.52 -6.23
CA PRO A 144 -16.16 -5.32 -6.94
C PRO A 144 -16.85 -5.15 -8.30
N LEU A 145 -17.24 -6.26 -8.95
CA LEU A 145 -17.97 -6.29 -10.21
C LEU A 145 -19.38 -5.71 -10.07
N TYR A 146 -20.10 -6.11 -9.02
CA TYR A 146 -21.43 -5.58 -8.73
C TYR A 146 -21.38 -4.07 -8.48
N VAL A 147 -20.36 -3.58 -7.77
CA VAL A 147 -20.17 -2.14 -7.54
C VAL A 147 -19.86 -1.39 -8.83
N ALA A 148 -19.00 -1.93 -9.70
CA ALA A 148 -18.72 -1.34 -11.02
C ALA A 148 -20.00 -1.25 -11.87
N PHE A 149 -20.82 -2.30 -11.86
CA PHE A 149 -22.11 -2.33 -12.54
C PHE A 149 -23.09 -1.27 -12.01
N MET A 150 -23.26 -1.19 -10.68
CA MET A 150 -24.12 -0.20 -10.03
C MET A 150 -23.66 1.24 -10.29
N ASN A 151 -22.34 1.45 -10.41
CA ASN A 151 -21.75 2.74 -10.75
C ASN A 151 -21.91 3.13 -12.23
N ARG A 152 -22.51 2.25 -13.06
CA ARG A 152 -22.61 2.33 -14.53
C ARG A 152 -21.26 2.61 -15.19
N ASP A 153 -20.21 2.10 -14.59
CA ASP A 153 -18.85 2.35 -15.04
C ASP A 153 -18.37 1.23 -15.95
N LEU A 154 -18.62 1.42 -17.25
CA LEU A 154 -18.25 0.49 -18.29
C LEU A 154 -16.75 0.24 -18.34
N ARG A 155 -15.90 1.21 -17.94
CA ARG A 155 -14.44 1.03 -18.00
C ARG A 155 -13.96 0.03 -16.94
N CYS A 156 -14.35 0.19 -15.67
CA CYS A 156 -14.03 -0.82 -14.65
C CYS A 156 -14.61 -2.18 -14.99
N LEU A 157 -15.84 -2.22 -15.50
CA LEU A 157 -16.50 -3.48 -15.85
C LEU A 157 -15.76 -4.22 -16.97
N LEU A 158 -15.29 -3.51 -18.00
CA LEU A 158 -14.48 -4.07 -19.07
C LEU A 158 -13.14 -4.60 -18.55
N VAL A 159 -12.43 -3.82 -17.73
CA VAL A 159 -11.15 -4.23 -17.17
C VAL A 159 -11.33 -5.48 -16.31
N MET A 160 -12.35 -5.53 -15.44
CA MET A 160 -12.62 -6.71 -14.62
C MET A 160 -12.97 -7.95 -15.43
N ILE A 161 -13.83 -7.84 -16.46
CA ILE A 161 -14.19 -8.97 -17.32
C ILE A 161 -12.98 -9.49 -18.10
N GLN A 162 -12.14 -8.58 -18.62
CA GLN A 162 -10.92 -8.96 -19.34
C GLN A 162 -9.95 -9.75 -18.45
N PHE A 163 -9.73 -9.32 -17.20
CA PHE A 163 -8.83 -10.01 -16.28
C PHE A 163 -9.44 -11.29 -15.68
N ASN A 164 -10.77 -11.42 -15.62
CA ASN A 164 -11.43 -12.64 -15.14
C ASN A 164 -11.35 -13.81 -16.16
N HIS A 165 -11.31 -13.51 -17.46
CA HIS A 165 -11.17 -14.52 -18.52
C HIS A 165 -9.76 -15.13 -18.65
N HIS A 166 -8.76 -14.59 -17.96
CA HIS A 166 -7.38 -15.12 -17.98
C HIS A 166 -7.11 -16.24 -16.96
N ILE A 167 -8.14 -16.71 -16.24
CA ILE A 167 -8.02 -17.69 -15.15
C ILE A 167 -8.53 -19.11 -15.54
N GLU A 168 -8.95 -19.33 -16.79
CA GLU A 168 -9.28 -20.69 -17.31
C GLU A 168 -8.14 -21.36 -18.07
#